data_AF-A0A9Q0LUP7-F1
#
_entry.id   AF-A0A9Q0LUP7-F1
#
_cell.length_a   1.000
_cell.length_b   1.000
_cell.length_c   1.000
_cell.angle_alpha   90.00
_cell.angle_beta   90.00
_cell.angle_gamma   90.00
#
_symmetry.space_group_name_H-M   'P 1'
#
loop_
_entity.id
_entity.type
_entity.pdbx_description
1 polymer ?
#
loop_
_entity_poly.entity_id
_entity_poly.type
_entity_poly.pdbx_seq_one_letter_code
_entity_poly.pdbx_strand_id
1 'polypeptide(L)'
;MKTQKEKKEQKQKLYWNKKSKGFNLITQLLNPETLKKIKCEQIKNQIKTEKNEITRINLAKDLLKFEPESVEALIVLGNESNLPTEALKYFKKALDIAKNFCKDCFNKFEGLFWLIPETQNFMKAKYAYAWCMFKRIQFIYEN
;
A
#
# COMPACT_ATOMS: atom_id res chain seq x y z
N MET A 1 2.14 50.46 17.02
CA MET A 1 1.59 49.52 18.03
C MET A 1 0.17 49.13 17.61
N LYS A 2 -0.11 47.84 17.35
CA LYS A 2 -1.49 47.39 17.04
C LYS A 2 -2.41 47.63 18.23
N THR A 3 -3.58 48.20 17.98
CA THR A 3 -4.55 48.55 19.02
C THR A 3 -5.14 47.28 19.65
N GLN A 4 -5.61 47.36 20.91
CA GLN A 4 -6.20 46.19 21.59
C GLN A 4 -7.40 45.60 20.83
N LYS A 5 -8.14 46.43 20.09
CA LYS A 5 -9.28 46.04 19.24
C LYS A 5 -8.84 45.16 18.07
N GLU A 6 -7.78 45.55 17.36
CA GLU A 6 -7.22 44.78 16.23
C GLU A 6 -6.68 43.41 16.67
N LYS A 7 -6.09 43.32 17.88
CA LYS A 7 -5.61 42.06 18.44
C LYS A 7 -6.75 41.10 18.76
N LYS A 8 -7.91 41.59 19.21
CA LYS A 8 -9.11 40.77 19.47
C LYS A 8 -9.72 40.25 18.16
N GLU A 9 -9.87 41.11 17.16
CA GLU A 9 -10.38 40.71 15.84
C GLU A 9 -9.48 39.67 15.14
N GLN A 10 -8.15 39.81 15.23
CA GLN A 10 -7.21 38.82 14.70
C GLN A 10 -7.35 37.46 15.39
N LYS A 11 -7.49 37.42 16.73
CA LYS A 11 -7.73 36.18 17.47
C LYS A 11 -9.06 35.53 17.09
N GLN A 12 -10.11 36.33 16.90
CA GLN A 12 -11.44 35.83 16.54
C GLN A 12 -11.45 35.26 15.11
N LYS A 13 -10.82 35.94 14.14
CA LYS A 13 -10.61 35.41 12.78
C LYS A 13 -9.81 34.11 12.78
N LEU A 14 -8.75 34.02 13.59
CA LEU A 14 -7.95 32.80 13.73
C LEU A 14 -8.76 31.63 14.30
N TYR A 15 -9.61 31.89 15.29
CA TYR A 15 -10.49 30.89 15.90
C TYR A 15 -11.50 30.34 14.88
N TRP A 16 -12.20 31.21 14.15
CA TRP A 16 -13.17 30.81 13.13
C TRP A 16 -12.52 30.04 11.97
N ASN A 17 -11.30 30.43 11.57
CA ASN A 17 -10.55 29.73 10.51
C ASN A 17 -10.05 28.34 10.96
N LYS A 18 -9.64 28.19 12.24
CA LYS A 18 -9.35 26.85 12.80
C LYS A 18 -10.59 25.98 12.88
N LYS A 19 -11.74 26.55 13.28
CA LYS A 19 -13.01 25.84 13.40
C LYS A 19 -13.56 25.39 12.04
N SER A 20 -13.48 26.23 11.00
CA SER A 20 -13.89 25.87 9.64
C SER A 20 -12.99 24.80 9.02
N LYS A 21 -11.67 24.88 9.23
CA LYS A 21 -10.74 23.81 8.84
C LYS A 21 -11.06 22.49 9.53
N GLY A 22 -11.36 22.51 10.83
CA GLY A 22 -11.79 21.33 11.58
C GLY A 22 -13.08 20.70 11.01
N PHE A 23 -14.07 21.53 10.65
CA PHE A 23 -15.32 21.06 10.06
C PHE A 23 -15.14 20.44 8.66
N ASN A 24 -14.29 21.04 7.82
CA ASN A 24 -13.92 20.47 6.51
C ASN A 24 -13.16 19.14 6.65
N LEU A 25 -12.31 19.00 7.67
CA LEU A 25 -11.60 17.76 7.92
C LEU A 25 -12.55 16.65 8.39
N ILE A 26 -13.49 16.97 9.29
CA ILE A 26 -14.50 16.03 9.78
C ILE A 26 -15.41 15.56 8.64
N THR A 27 -15.86 16.46 7.78
CA THR A 27 -16.69 16.11 6.62
C THR A 27 -15.95 15.26 5.59
N GLN A 28 -14.65 15.49 5.37
CA GLN A 28 -13.81 14.61 4.55
C GLN A 28 -13.59 13.23 5.18
N LEU A 29 -13.48 13.15 6.51
CA LEU A 29 -13.33 11.90 7.27
C LEU A 29 -14.64 11.10 7.37
N LEU A 30 -15.79 11.73 7.20
CA LEU A 30 -17.10 11.06 7.13
C LEU A 30 -17.42 10.50 5.74
N ASN A 31 -16.59 10.77 4.71
CA ASN A 31 -16.75 10.16 3.39
C ASN A 31 -16.35 8.66 3.46
N PRO A 32 -17.25 7.72 3.07
CA PRO A 32 -16.98 6.29 3.03
C PRO A 32 -15.72 5.90 2.25
N GLU A 33 -15.40 6.59 1.16
CA GLU A 33 -14.19 6.31 0.37
C GLU A 33 -12.91 6.69 1.12
N THR A 34 -12.92 7.83 1.82
CA THR A 34 -11.79 8.26 2.65
C THR A 34 -11.57 7.29 3.79
N LEU A 35 -12.65 6.84 4.46
CA LEU A 35 -12.60 5.83 5.51
C LEU A 35 -12.03 4.51 5.00
N LYS A 36 -12.46 4.07 3.81
CA LYS A 36 -11.91 2.87 3.16
C LYS A 36 -10.40 3.02 2.94
N LYS A 37 -9.93 4.14 2.39
CA LYS A 37 -8.50 4.40 2.16
C LYS A 37 -7.69 4.40 3.46
N ILE A 38 -8.18 5.06 4.50
CA ILE A 38 -7.52 5.07 5.82
C ILE A 38 -7.40 3.65 6.36
N LYS A 39 -8.49 2.86 6.27
CA LYS A 39 -8.49 1.46 6.72
C LYS A 39 -7.51 0.60 5.92
N CYS A 40 -7.45 0.75 4.60
CA CYS A 40 -6.46 0.06 3.76
C CYS A 40 -5.03 0.39 4.20
N GLU A 41 -4.73 1.67 4.42
CA GLU A 41 -3.40 2.11 4.82
C GLU A 41 -3.01 1.60 6.22
N GLN A 42 -3.96 1.56 7.15
CA GLN A 42 -3.76 0.94 8.47
C GLN A 42 -3.42 -0.54 8.34
N ILE A 43 -4.16 -1.30 7.52
CA ILE A 43 -3.90 -2.72 7.29
C ILE A 43 -2.50 -2.91 6.67
N LYS A 44 -2.13 -2.11 5.66
CA LYS A 44 -0.79 -2.16 5.04
C LYS A 44 0.32 -1.92 6.07
N ASN A 45 0.15 -0.94 6.95
CA ASN A 45 1.15 -0.66 7.98
C ASN A 45 1.23 -1.77 9.04
N GLN A 46 0.08 -2.35 9.44
CA GLN A 46 0.05 -3.49 10.35
C GLN A 46 0.77 -4.70 9.75
N ILE A 47 0.54 -5.03 8.48
CA ILE A 47 1.22 -6.11 7.75
C ILE A 47 2.74 -5.97 7.84
N LYS A 48 3.28 -4.76 7.66
CA LYS A 48 4.73 -4.50 7.70
C LYS A 48 5.36 -4.73 9.06
N THR A 49 4.61 -4.47 10.13
CA THR A 49 5.11 -4.59 11.51
C THR A 49 4.80 -5.95 12.15
N GLU A 50 3.82 -6.68 11.62
CA GLU A 50 3.34 -7.93 12.20
C GLU A 50 4.34 -9.08 12.00
N LYS A 51 4.67 -9.75 13.10
CA LYS A 51 5.62 -10.87 13.12
C LYS A 51 4.93 -12.23 12.99
N ASN A 52 3.67 -12.35 13.40
CA ASN A 52 2.92 -13.58 13.29
C ASN A 52 2.42 -13.81 11.86
N GLU A 53 2.78 -14.96 11.29
CA GLU A 53 2.40 -15.37 9.93
C GLU A 53 0.88 -15.45 9.74
N ILE A 54 0.16 -16.12 10.64
CA ILE A 54 -1.29 -16.29 10.55
C ILE A 54 -1.98 -14.93 10.54
N THR A 55 -1.54 -14.02 11.40
CA THR A 55 -2.05 -12.64 11.43
C THR A 55 -1.74 -11.90 10.13
N ARG A 56 -0.52 -11.99 9.59
CA ARG A 56 -0.18 -11.40 8.29
C ARG A 56 -1.06 -11.91 7.15
N ILE A 57 -1.30 -13.23 7.10
CA ILE A 57 -2.18 -13.84 6.10
C ILE A 57 -3.60 -13.27 6.21
N ASN A 58 -4.15 -13.20 7.43
CA ASN A 58 -5.50 -12.69 7.65
C ASN A 58 -5.61 -11.21 7.27
N LEU A 59 -4.62 -10.39 7.64
CA LEU A 59 -4.56 -8.98 7.24
C LEU A 59 -4.46 -8.82 5.72
N ALA A 60 -3.67 -9.65 5.02
CA ALA A 60 -3.57 -9.63 3.57
C ALA A 60 -4.89 -10.03 2.89
N LYS A 61 -5.59 -11.06 3.41
CA LYS A 61 -6.93 -11.44 2.95
C LYS A 61 -7.94 -10.33 3.16
N ASP A 62 -7.91 -9.66 4.30
CA ASP A 62 -8.78 -8.51 4.57
C ASP A 62 -8.47 -7.34 3.64
N LEU A 63 -7.19 -7.07 3.37
CA LEU A 63 -6.79 -6.04 2.42
C LEU A 63 -7.35 -6.33 1.02
N LEU A 64 -7.32 -7.58 0.56
CA LEU A 64 -7.89 -7.96 -0.74
C LEU A 64 -9.41 -7.78 -0.83
N LYS A 65 -10.15 -7.82 0.29
CA LYS A 65 -11.58 -7.50 0.29
C LYS A 65 -11.82 -6.02 -0.05
N PHE A 66 -10.91 -5.13 0.34
CA PHE A 66 -11.01 -3.69 0.06
C PHE A 66 -10.34 -3.30 -1.26
N GLU A 67 -9.16 -3.86 -1.53
CA GLU A 67 -8.32 -3.63 -2.71
C GLU A 67 -8.01 -4.99 -3.39
N PRO A 68 -8.90 -5.51 -4.25
CA PRO A 68 -8.74 -6.82 -4.88
C PRO A 68 -7.46 -6.96 -5.74
N GLU A 69 -6.91 -5.83 -6.16
CA GLU A 69 -5.69 -5.73 -6.97
C GLU A 69 -4.47 -5.29 -6.14
N SER A 70 -4.51 -5.44 -4.81
CA SER A 70 -3.38 -5.10 -3.95
C SER A 70 -2.18 -6.01 -4.20
N VAL A 71 -1.17 -5.47 -4.88
CA VAL A 71 0.12 -6.12 -5.13
C VAL A 71 0.79 -6.51 -3.82
N GLU A 72 0.75 -5.63 -2.81
CA GLU A 72 1.33 -5.87 -1.49
C GLU A 72 0.68 -7.06 -0.79
N ALA A 73 -0.66 -7.14 -0.79
CA ALA A 73 -1.38 -8.26 -0.20
C ALA A 73 -1.04 -9.59 -0.88
N LEU A 74 -0.98 -9.60 -2.22
CA LEU A 74 -0.62 -10.82 -2.97
C LEU A 74 0.82 -11.26 -2.71
N ILE A 75 1.77 -10.33 -2.57
CA ILE A 75 3.15 -10.66 -2.20
C ILE A 75 3.20 -11.28 -0.80
N VAL A 76 2.45 -10.75 0.17
CA VAL A 76 2.37 -11.34 1.51
C VAL A 76 1.84 -12.76 1.44
N LEU A 77 0.72 -12.99 0.77
CA LEU A 77 0.17 -14.35 0.63
C LEU A 77 1.15 -15.32 -0.04
N GLY A 78 1.92 -14.86 -1.03
CA GLY A 78 2.96 -15.66 -1.64
C GLY A 78 4.13 -15.97 -0.71
N ASN A 79 4.55 -15.01 0.13
CA ASN A 79 5.65 -15.20 1.08
C ASN A 79 5.29 -16.17 2.21
N GLU A 80 4.03 -16.14 2.66
CA GLU A 80 3.52 -17.04 3.71
C GLU A 80 2.94 -18.35 3.14
N SER A 81 3.13 -18.63 1.85
CA SER A 81 2.69 -19.89 1.26
C SER A 81 3.71 -21.00 1.51
N ASN A 82 3.26 -22.10 2.10
CA ASN A 82 4.10 -23.28 2.36
C ASN A 82 4.50 -24.03 1.08
N LEU A 83 3.69 -23.95 0.03
CA LEU A 83 3.93 -24.64 -1.23
C LEU A 83 4.48 -23.68 -2.27
N PRO A 84 5.65 -23.96 -2.88
CA PRO A 84 6.23 -23.12 -3.93
C PRO A 84 5.30 -22.92 -5.12
N THR A 85 4.48 -23.93 -5.45
CA THR A 85 3.51 -23.86 -6.55
C THR A 85 2.34 -22.92 -6.24
N GLU A 86 1.91 -22.83 -4.98
CA GLU A 86 0.87 -21.89 -4.55
C GLU A 86 1.41 -20.47 -4.47
N ALA A 87 2.59 -20.30 -3.86
CA ALA A 87 3.31 -19.03 -3.78
C ALA A 87 3.45 -18.38 -5.18
N LEU A 88 3.82 -19.20 -6.17
CA LEU A 88 4.02 -18.75 -7.54
C LEU A 88 2.74 -18.18 -8.17
N LYS A 89 1.55 -18.72 -7.84
CA LYS A 89 0.27 -18.19 -8.34
C LYS A 89 0.03 -16.78 -7.81
N TYR A 90 0.28 -16.54 -6.53
CA TYR A 90 0.13 -15.22 -5.93
C TYR A 90 1.12 -14.21 -6.52
N PHE A 91 2.41 -14.57 -6.62
CA PHE A 91 3.43 -13.69 -7.19
C PHE A 91 3.19 -13.40 -8.68
N LYS A 92 2.74 -14.39 -9.45
CA LYS A 92 2.40 -14.19 -10.86
C LYS A 92 1.27 -13.18 -11.00
N LYS A 93 0.19 -13.34 -10.22
CA LYS A 93 -0.94 -12.39 -10.20
C LYS A 93 -0.48 -10.99 -9.80
N ALA A 94 0.34 -10.87 -8.75
CA ALA A 94 0.91 -9.60 -8.30
C ALA A 94 1.72 -8.90 -9.40
N LEU A 95 2.54 -9.67 -10.12
CA LEU A 95 3.37 -9.17 -11.22
C LEU A 95 2.52 -8.69 -12.40
N ASP A 96 1.50 -9.45 -12.78
CA ASP A 96 0.64 -9.08 -13.91
C ASP A 96 -0.15 -7.80 -13.62
N ILE A 97 -0.69 -7.67 -12.40
CA ILE A 97 -1.36 -6.44 -11.94
C ILE A 97 -0.38 -5.26 -11.94
N ALA A 98 0.80 -5.43 -11.31
CA ALA A 98 1.77 -4.35 -11.20
C ALA A 98 2.30 -3.92 -12.57
N LYS A 99 2.49 -4.86 -13.51
CA LYS A 99 2.88 -4.58 -14.88
C LYS A 99 1.84 -3.75 -15.62
N ASN A 100 0.54 -4.01 -15.41
CA ASN A 100 -0.54 -3.24 -16.01
C ASN A 100 -0.56 -1.79 -15.48
N PHE A 101 -0.43 -1.60 -14.16
CA PHE A 101 -0.32 -0.26 -13.57
C PHE A 101 0.93 0.51 -14.03
N CYS A 102 2.01 -0.21 -14.35
CA CYS A 102 3.33 0.33 -14.66
C CYS A 102 3.60 0.39 -16.18
N LYS A 103 2.58 0.22 -17.04
CA LYS A 103 2.76 0.06 -18.50
C LYS A 103 3.50 1.23 -19.14
N ASP A 104 3.17 2.47 -18.74
CA ASP A 104 3.77 3.68 -19.30
C ASP A 104 5.10 4.04 -18.62
N CYS A 105 5.42 3.39 -17.50
CA CYS A 105 6.63 3.66 -16.73
C CYS A 105 7.89 3.09 -17.39
N PHE A 106 7.78 1.99 -18.17
CA PHE A 106 8.91 1.30 -18.81
C PHE A 106 9.79 2.21 -19.65
N ASN A 107 9.18 3.04 -20.48
CA ASN A 107 9.92 3.97 -21.32
C ASN A 107 10.28 5.25 -20.56
N LYS A 108 9.42 5.67 -19.62
CA LYS A 108 9.57 6.96 -18.91
C LYS A 108 10.66 6.95 -17.86
N PHE A 109 10.87 5.81 -17.19
CA PHE A 109 11.76 5.69 -16.03
C PHE A 109 12.85 4.65 -16.24
N GLU A 110 13.25 4.43 -17.49
CA GLU A 110 14.35 3.51 -17.83
C GLU A 110 15.60 3.81 -16.99
N GLY A 111 16.18 2.77 -16.38
CA GLY A 111 17.32 2.89 -15.46
C GLY A 111 17.01 3.44 -14.05
N LEU A 112 15.81 3.98 -13.80
CA LEU A 112 15.45 4.64 -12.53
C LEU A 112 14.39 3.88 -11.71
N PHE A 113 14.02 2.68 -12.13
CA PHE A 113 12.94 1.86 -11.56
C PHE A 113 12.99 1.62 -10.04
N TRP A 114 14.16 1.70 -9.41
CA TRP A 114 14.29 1.52 -7.96
C TRP A 114 14.07 2.79 -7.16
N LEU A 115 14.18 3.96 -7.81
CA LEU A 115 14.07 5.27 -7.17
C LEU A 115 12.66 5.86 -7.25
N ILE A 116 11.83 5.34 -8.17
CA ILE A 116 10.49 5.84 -8.43
C ILE A 116 9.46 5.04 -7.61
N PRO A 117 8.72 5.66 -6.68
CA PRO A 117 7.71 4.97 -5.85
C PRO A 117 6.67 4.20 -6.68
N GLU A 118 6.25 4.76 -7.81
CA GLU A 118 5.24 4.21 -8.72
C GLU A 118 5.66 2.87 -9.33
N THR A 119 6.97 2.65 -9.51
CA THR A 119 7.51 1.40 -10.08
C THR A 119 7.86 0.36 -9.01
N GLN A 120 7.87 0.72 -7.72
CA GLN A 120 8.28 -0.18 -6.65
C GLN A 120 7.44 -1.45 -6.56
N ASN A 121 6.11 -1.34 -6.75
CA ASN A 121 5.23 -2.50 -6.71
C ASN A 121 5.56 -3.51 -7.80
N PHE A 122 5.86 -3.03 -9.01
CA PHE A 122 6.33 -3.87 -10.11
C PHE A 122 7.66 -4.54 -9.77
N MET A 123 8.62 -3.78 -9.23
CA MET A 123 9.94 -4.33 -8.88
C MET A 123 9.87 -5.37 -7.76
N LYS A 124 9.08 -5.12 -6.71
CA LYS A 124 8.84 -6.08 -5.62
C LYS A 124 8.18 -7.36 -6.14
N ALA A 125 7.15 -7.24 -6.98
CA ALA A 125 6.46 -8.39 -7.55
C ALA A 125 7.37 -9.20 -8.49
N LYS A 126 8.16 -8.51 -9.32
CA LYS A 126 9.13 -9.15 -10.23
C LYS A 126 10.21 -9.91 -9.44
N TYR A 127 10.76 -9.29 -8.40
CA TYR A 127 11.73 -9.93 -7.51
C TYR A 127 11.14 -11.17 -6.83
N ALA A 128 9.95 -11.04 -6.22
CA ALA A 128 9.30 -12.16 -5.54
C ALA A 128 8.99 -13.33 -6.49
N TYR A 129 8.51 -13.03 -7.70
CA TYR A 129 8.24 -14.04 -8.72
C TYR A 129 9.53 -14.77 -9.17
N ALA A 130 10.59 -14.02 -9.49
CA ALA A 130 11.86 -14.60 -9.91
C ALA A 130 12.50 -15.45 -8.81
N TRP A 131 12.47 -14.96 -7.57
CA TRP A 131 12.99 -15.68 -6.40
C TRP A 131 12.22 -16.97 -6.13
N CYS A 132 10.90 -16.94 -6.23
CA CYS A 132 10.06 -18.14 -6.10
C CYS A 132 10.34 -19.17 -7.20
N MET A 133 10.52 -18.73 -8.45
CA MET A 133 10.91 -19.61 -9.56
C MET A 133 12.26 -20.29 -9.29
N PHE A 134 13.25 -19.54 -8.83
CA PHE A 134 14.56 -20.08 -8.46
C PHE A 134 14.44 -21.14 -7.36
N LYS A 135 13.75 -20.82 -6.25
CA LYS A 135 13.53 -21.76 -5.14
C LYS A 135 12.77 -23.02 -5.57
N ARG A 136 11.77 -22.87 -6.44
CA ARG A 136 11.01 -24.01 -6.97
C ARG A 136 11.91 -24.95 -7.76
N ILE A 137 12.84 -24.42 -8.56
CA ILE A 137 13.79 -25.24 -9.30
C ILE A 137 14.69 -26.02 -8.34
N GLN A 138 15.23 -25.38 -7.30
CA GLN A 138 16.02 -26.08 -6.27
C GLN A 138 15.22 -27.19 -5.59
N PHE A 139 13.97 -26.92 -5.20
CA PHE A 139 13.09 -27.92 -4.59
C PHE A 139 12.88 -29.17 -5.46
N ILE A 140 12.83 -29.01 -6.80
CA ILE A 140 12.68 -30.13 -7.76
C ILE A 140 13.97 -30.94 -7.88
N TYR A 141 15.14 -30.35 -7.69
CA TYR A 141 16.43 -31.06 -7.81
C TYR A 141 16.89 -31.69 -6.49
N GLU A 142 16.38 -31.21 -5.36
CA GLU A 142 16.74 -31.68 -4.02
C GLU A 142 15.79 -32.75 -3.47
N ASN A 143 14.65 -33.01 -4.12
CA ASN A 143 13.67 -34.05 -3.77
C ASN A 143 13.37 -34.94 -4.98
#